data_AF-A0A7C2UMB5-F1
#
_entry.id   AF-A0A7C2UMB5-F1
#
_cell.length_a   1.000
_cell.length_b   1.000
_cell.length_c   1.000
_cell.angle_alpha   90.00
_cell.angle_beta   90.00
_cell.angle_gamma   90.00
#
_symmetry.space_group_name_H-M   'P 1'
#
loop_
_entity.id
_entity.type
_entity.pdbx_description
1 polymer ?
#
loop_
_entity_poly.entity_id
_entity_poly.type
_entity_poly.pdbx_seq_one_letter_code
_entity_poly.pdbx_strand_id
1 'polypeptide(L)'
;MLNELELTGRARTHVVQRDDLKAALQPDTLAAFLAMKADAARAGFDIEIVSAFRDFAAQQRIWDMKFRGERPLYDAQGNVRDHAELGPAELVEAIACWSAVPGASRHHWGTEIDVIDRAAVPQDYRVRLLPQETEPGGVFHPLHCWLDGHMFRYGFYRPYRTYRGGVFPEPWHLSYAPVSLRALESLTPEVFAEALATSSVLGREILLARIDAIYRRYVVNVDAPDGIAPAARA
;
A
#
# COMPACT_ATOMS: atom_id res chain seq x y z
N MET A 1 19.13 -5.13 4.41
CA MET A 1 18.39 -4.15 5.22
C MET A 1 18.30 -2.89 4.39
N LEU A 2 17.13 -2.26 4.31
CA LEU A 2 16.93 -1.05 3.50
C LEU A 2 17.57 0.15 4.20
N ASN A 3 18.22 1.04 3.45
CA ASN A 3 18.69 2.32 3.99
C ASN A 3 17.56 3.36 4.02
N GLU A 4 17.79 4.50 4.67
CA GLU A 4 16.78 5.57 4.83
C GLU A 4 16.23 6.11 3.50
N LEU A 5 17.05 6.18 2.45
CA LEU A 5 16.59 6.61 1.13
C LEU A 5 15.67 5.55 0.49
N GLU A 6 15.99 4.27 0.65
CA GLU A 6 15.16 3.15 0.17
C GLU A 6 13.84 3.05 0.96
N LEU A 7 13.89 3.20 2.29
CA LEU A 7 12.73 3.18 3.18
C LEU A 7 11.71 4.28 2.84
N THR A 8 12.20 5.43 2.41
CA THR A 8 11.41 6.62 2.10
C THR A 8 11.15 6.78 0.59
N GLY A 9 11.57 5.82 -0.24
CA GLY A 9 11.37 5.86 -1.70
C GLY A 9 12.20 6.92 -2.42
N ARG A 10 13.15 7.56 -1.72
CA ARG A 10 14.13 8.49 -2.29
C ARG A 10 15.25 7.75 -3.05
N ALA A 11 15.35 6.43 -2.92
CA ALA A 11 16.19 5.54 -3.71
C ALA A 11 15.43 4.30 -4.20
N ARG A 12 15.95 3.67 -5.25
CA ARG A 12 15.41 2.46 -5.90
C ARG A 12 16.44 1.33 -6.05
N THR A 13 17.54 1.39 -5.30
CA THR A 13 18.69 0.48 -5.43
C THR A 13 18.39 -0.95 -4.99
N HIS A 14 17.33 -1.15 -4.21
CA HIS A 14 16.90 -2.44 -3.65
C HIS A 14 15.85 -3.18 -4.49
N VAL A 15 15.39 -2.61 -5.61
CA VAL A 15 14.35 -3.23 -6.45
C VAL A 15 14.84 -3.55 -7.86
N VAL A 16 14.28 -4.61 -8.44
CA VAL A 16 14.53 -5.04 -9.82
C VAL A 16 13.29 -4.78 -10.65
N GLN A 17 13.45 -4.08 -11.77
CA GLN A 17 12.39 -3.83 -12.74
C GLN A 17 12.09 -5.08 -13.56
N ARG A 18 10.80 -5.39 -13.75
CA ARG A 18 10.28 -6.47 -14.58
C ARG A 18 9.24 -5.92 -15.53
N ASP A 19 9.61 -5.77 -16.80
CA ASP A 19 8.75 -5.15 -17.81
C ASP A 19 7.54 -6.01 -18.18
N ASP A 20 7.69 -7.33 -18.11
CA ASP A 20 6.60 -8.29 -18.29
C ASP A 20 5.51 -8.16 -17.20
N LEU A 21 5.91 -7.75 -16.00
CA LEU A 21 5.00 -7.47 -14.89
C LEU A 21 4.61 -5.99 -14.78
N LYS A 22 5.25 -5.11 -15.56
CA LYS A 22 5.17 -3.64 -15.45
C LYS A 22 5.40 -3.15 -14.02
N ALA A 23 6.26 -3.83 -13.27
CA ALA A 23 6.47 -3.62 -11.85
C ALA A 23 7.95 -3.73 -11.48
N ALA A 24 8.36 -2.98 -10.45
CA ALA A 24 9.62 -3.21 -9.76
C ALA A 24 9.35 -3.76 -8.36
N LEU A 25 10.14 -4.76 -7.95
CA LEU A 25 9.99 -5.46 -6.68
C LEU A 25 11.37 -5.74 -6.07
N GLN A 26 11.41 -5.85 -4.74
CA GLN A 26 12.58 -6.38 -4.05
C GLN A 26 12.80 -7.85 -4.51
N PRO A 27 14.05 -8.32 -4.70
CA PRO A 27 14.32 -9.63 -5.33
C PRO A 27 13.60 -10.84 -4.73
N ASP A 28 13.53 -10.93 -3.40
CA ASP A 28 12.86 -12.05 -2.71
C ASP A 28 11.34 -11.95 -2.85
N THR A 29 10.81 -10.71 -2.80
CA THR A 29 9.40 -10.43 -3.07
C THR A 29 9.02 -10.85 -4.48
N LEU A 30 9.87 -10.57 -5.47
CA LEU A 30 9.66 -10.99 -6.86
C LEU A 30 9.61 -12.51 -6.98
N ALA A 31 10.56 -13.22 -6.36
CA ALA A 31 10.58 -14.68 -6.39
C ALA A 31 9.32 -15.28 -5.74
N ALA A 32 8.92 -14.75 -4.57
CA ALA A 32 7.70 -15.16 -3.88
C ALA A 32 6.43 -14.88 -4.71
N PHE A 33 6.34 -13.70 -5.33
CA PHE A 33 5.21 -13.34 -6.17
C PHE A 33 5.09 -14.26 -7.39
N LEU A 34 6.20 -14.58 -8.07
CA LEU A 34 6.17 -15.48 -9.22
C LEU A 34 5.70 -16.89 -8.86
N ALA A 35 6.11 -17.40 -7.69
CA ALA A 35 5.62 -18.67 -7.17
C ALA A 35 4.11 -18.62 -6.88
N MET A 36 3.64 -17.56 -6.21
CA MET A 36 2.22 -17.37 -5.93
C MET A 36 1.39 -17.23 -7.22
N LYS A 37 1.86 -16.44 -8.20
CA LYS A 37 1.20 -16.25 -9.50
C LYS A 37 1.08 -17.57 -10.27
N ALA A 38 2.12 -18.42 -10.23
CA ALA A 38 2.08 -19.73 -10.89
C ALA A 38 1.03 -20.67 -10.28
N ASP A 39 0.88 -20.67 -8.95
CA ASP A 39 -0.10 -21.51 -8.27
C ASP A 39 -1.52 -20.96 -8.44
N ALA A 40 -1.68 -19.63 -8.45
CA ALA A 40 -2.95 -18.99 -8.77
C ALA A 40 -3.42 -19.33 -10.19
N ALA A 41 -2.51 -19.36 -11.16
CA ALA A 41 -2.81 -19.77 -12.53
C ALA A 41 -3.33 -21.21 -12.60
N ARG A 42 -2.78 -22.14 -11.80
CA ARG A 42 -3.30 -23.52 -11.71
C ARG A 42 -4.68 -23.59 -11.05
N ALA A 43 -5.02 -22.62 -10.21
CA ALA A 43 -6.34 -22.45 -9.63
C ALA A 43 -7.33 -21.69 -10.54
N GLY A 44 -6.89 -21.25 -11.73
CA GLY A 44 -7.74 -20.58 -12.72
C GLY A 44 -7.74 -19.05 -12.66
N PHE A 45 -6.86 -18.43 -11.89
CA PHE A 45 -6.74 -16.97 -11.78
C PHE A 45 -5.59 -16.43 -12.63
N ASP A 46 -5.77 -15.26 -13.26
CA ASP A 46 -4.67 -14.51 -13.86
C ASP A 46 -4.31 -13.31 -12.98
N ILE A 47 -3.48 -13.53 -11.97
CA ILE A 47 -3.07 -12.46 -11.04
C ILE A 47 -2.24 -11.41 -11.78
N GLU A 48 -2.74 -10.17 -11.85
CA GLU A 48 -2.03 -9.01 -12.39
C GLU A 48 -1.69 -8.02 -11.27
N ILE A 49 -0.48 -7.47 -11.30
CA ILE A 49 -0.07 -6.36 -10.44
C ILE A 49 -0.58 -5.07 -11.05
N VAL A 50 -1.36 -4.30 -10.30
CA VAL A 50 -1.80 -2.95 -10.70
C VAL A 50 -0.98 -1.85 -10.03
N SER A 51 -0.30 -2.16 -8.92
CA SER A 51 0.61 -1.24 -8.25
C SER A 51 1.65 -2.02 -7.43
N ALA A 52 2.91 -1.58 -7.46
CA ALA A 52 4.05 -2.19 -6.77
C ALA A 52 5.01 -1.09 -6.30
N PHE A 53 6.33 -1.22 -6.48
CA PHE A 53 7.26 -0.17 -6.08
C PHE A 53 6.85 1.21 -6.63
N ARG A 54 6.82 2.18 -5.73
CA ARG A 54 6.63 3.61 -6.04
C ARG A 54 7.76 4.36 -5.39
N ASP A 55 8.47 5.18 -6.17
CA ASP A 55 9.40 6.14 -5.59
C ASP A 55 8.64 7.30 -4.89
N PHE A 56 9.38 8.13 -4.18
CA PHE A 56 8.84 9.26 -3.43
C PHE A 56 8.05 10.21 -4.36
N ALA A 57 8.59 10.51 -5.55
CA ALA A 57 7.97 11.43 -6.50
C ALA A 57 6.65 10.90 -7.07
N ALA A 58 6.56 9.60 -7.37
CA ALA A 58 5.32 8.97 -7.80
C ALA A 58 4.26 8.99 -6.68
N GLN A 59 4.65 8.69 -5.44
CA GLN A 59 3.74 8.77 -4.29
C GLN A 59 3.27 10.22 -4.06
N GLN A 60 4.18 11.20 -4.12
CA GLN A 60 3.87 12.62 -3.99
C GLN A 60 2.87 13.07 -5.06
N ARG A 61 3.04 12.69 -6.33
CA ARG A 61 2.07 13.04 -7.36
C ARG A 61 0.66 12.53 -7.03
N ILE A 62 0.53 11.29 -6.54
CA ILE A 62 -0.77 10.71 -6.15
C ILE A 62 -1.38 11.50 -4.99
N TRP A 63 -0.58 11.79 -3.96
CA TRP A 63 -0.98 12.58 -2.81
C TRP A 63 -1.45 13.98 -3.22
N ASP A 64 -0.62 14.70 -3.99
CA ASP A 64 -0.88 16.08 -4.39
C ASP A 64 -2.11 16.20 -5.30
N MET A 65 -2.32 15.24 -6.22
CA MET A 65 -3.55 15.18 -7.03
C MET A 65 -4.80 15.05 -6.15
N LYS A 66 -4.77 14.21 -5.11
CA LYS A 66 -5.89 14.07 -4.17
C LYS A 66 -6.07 15.33 -3.32
N PHE A 67 -4.97 15.94 -2.86
CA PHE A 67 -5.00 17.17 -2.07
C PHE A 67 -5.61 18.33 -2.86
N ARG A 68 -5.35 18.42 -4.17
CA ARG A 68 -5.95 19.43 -5.08
C ARG A 68 -7.35 19.10 -5.57
N GLY A 69 -7.91 17.94 -5.22
CA GLY A 69 -9.23 17.50 -5.70
C GLY A 69 -9.23 16.98 -7.15
N GLU A 70 -8.07 16.75 -7.75
CA GLU A 70 -7.92 16.19 -9.11
C GLU A 70 -8.18 14.67 -9.14
N ARG A 71 -8.21 14.04 -7.98
CA ARG A 71 -8.58 12.63 -7.79
C ARG A 71 -9.60 12.50 -6.67
N PRO A 72 -10.55 11.56 -6.78
CA PRO A 72 -11.57 11.36 -5.76
C PRO A 72 -10.95 10.94 -4.42
N LEU A 73 -11.62 11.40 -3.37
CA LEU A 73 -11.48 10.93 -2.00
C LEU A 73 -12.64 10.02 -1.70
N TYR A 74 -12.43 9.01 -0.86
CA TYR A 74 -13.44 8.02 -0.53
C TYR A 74 -13.62 7.88 0.98
N ASP A 75 -14.83 7.57 1.41
CA ASP A 75 -15.09 7.09 2.76
C ASP A 75 -14.69 5.61 2.92
N ALA A 76 -14.96 5.03 4.09
CA ALA A 76 -14.62 3.63 4.38
C ALA A 76 -15.40 2.63 3.50
N GLN A 77 -16.57 3.03 2.99
CA GLN A 77 -17.43 2.24 2.13
C GLN A 77 -17.09 2.45 0.65
N GLY A 78 -16.09 3.28 0.31
CA GLY A 78 -15.73 3.57 -1.07
C GLY A 78 -16.67 4.58 -1.76
N ASN A 79 -17.51 5.31 -1.01
CA ASN A 79 -18.31 6.39 -1.58
C ASN A 79 -17.46 7.66 -1.71
N VAL A 80 -17.67 8.42 -2.79
CA VAL A 80 -16.93 9.66 -3.03
C VAL A 80 -17.27 10.68 -1.95
N ARG A 81 -16.24 11.31 -1.38
CA ARG A 81 -16.38 12.46 -0.48
C ARG A 81 -16.24 13.75 -1.28
N ASP A 82 -17.02 14.75 -0.92
CA ASP A 82 -16.87 16.09 -1.51
C ASP A 82 -15.57 16.72 -1.01
N HIS A 83 -14.69 17.06 -1.94
CA HIS A 83 -13.43 17.73 -1.64
C HIS A 83 -13.67 19.15 -1.10
N ALA A 84 -14.70 19.85 -1.60
CA ALA A 84 -14.99 21.24 -1.23
C ALA A 84 -15.47 21.41 0.22
N GLU A 85 -15.96 20.33 0.84
CA GLU A 85 -16.41 20.32 2.23
C GLU A 85 -15.28 20.11 3.24
N LEU A 86 -14.05 19.82 2.79
CA LEU A 86 -12.94 19.41 3.65
C LEU A 86 -11.91 20.51 3.83
N GLY A 87 -11.62 20.87 5.08
CA GLY A 87 -10.48 21.71 5.43
C GLY A 87 -9.15 20.99 5.22
N PRO A 88 -8.01 21.71 5.19
CA PRO A 88 -6.69 21.13 4.93
C PRO A 88 -6.31 19.95 5.84
N ALA A 89 -6.65 20.01 7.13
CA ALA A 89 -6.36 18.91 8.05
C ALA A 89 -7.25 17.67 7.79
N GLU A 90 -8.51 17.88 7.40
CA GLU A 90 -9.44 16.81 7.05
C GLU A 90 -9.07 16.17 5.71
N LEU A 91 -8.54 16.95 4.76
CA LEU A 91 -7.96 16.44 3.52
C LEU A 91 -6.78 15.51 3.80
N VAL A 92 -5.84 15.91 4.67
CA VAL A 92 -4.71 15.04 5.07
C VAL A 92 -5.23 13.71 5.61
N GLU A 93 -6.22 13.72 6.50
CA GLU A 93 -6.79 12.50 7.07
C GLU A 93 -7.54 11.66 6.02
N ALA A 94 -8.37 12.30 5.19
CA ALA A 94 -9.12 11.63 4.14
C ALA A 94 -8.22 10.95 3.10
N ILE A 95 -7.08 11.59 2.75
CA ILE A 95 -6.09 11.01 1.85
C ILE A 95 -5.35 9.86 2.55
N ALA A 96 -4.86 10.09 3.77
CA ALA A 96 -4.07 9.10 4.52
C ALA A 96 -4.81 7.80 4.81
N CYS A 97 -6.15 7.82 4.84
CA CYS A 97 -6.95 6.61 5.01
C CYS A 97 -6.91 5.64 3.79
N TRP A 98 -6.54 6.11 2.59
CA TRP A 98 -6.49 5.31 1.35
C TRP A 98 -5.18 5.45 0.57
N SER A 99 -4.28 6.34 1.00
CA SER A 99 -3.05 6.66 0.28
C SER A 99 -2.00 7.14 1.25
N ALA A 100 -0.96 6.34 1.42
CA ALA A 100 0.13 6.66 2.33
C ALA A 100 0.78 8.02 2.01
N VAL A 101 1.24 8.69 3.07
CA VAL A 101 2.01 9.93 2.95
C VAL A 101 3.34 9.62 2.24
N PRO A 102 3.80 10.45 1.27
CA PRO A 102 5.10 10.28 0.64
C PRO A 102 6.23 10.22 1.69
N GLY A 103 7.13 9.23 1.56
CA GLY A 103 8.16 8.94 2.56
C GLY A 103 7.74 7.91 3.61
N ALA A 104 6.45 7.58 3.72
CA ALA A 104 5.94 6.54 4.62
C ALA A 104 5.08 5.47 3.90
N SER A 105 5.10 5.44 2.57
CA SER A 105 4.43 4.38 1.81
C SER A 105 5.21 3.08 1.89
N ARG A 106 4.55 2.00 2.28
CA ARG A 106 5.15 0.65 2.27
C ARG A 106 5.61 0.23 0.87
N HIS A 107 4.98 0.75 -0.20
CA HIS A 107 5.40 0.50 -1.58
C HIS A 107 6.83 0.96 -1.87
N HIS A 108 7.39 1.91 -1.10
CA HIS A 108 8.79 2.29 -1.23
C HIS A 108 9.74 1.11 -1.02
N TRP A 109 9.33 0.09 -0.27
CA TRP A 109 10.19 -1.04 0.09
C TRP A 109 10.28 -2.10 -1.01
N GLY A 110 9.43 -2.01 -2.04
CA GLY A 110 9.33 -3.02 -3.10
C GLY A 110 8.78 -4.36 -2.63
N THR A 111 8.20 -4.41 -1.42
CA THR A 111 7.61 -5.59 -0.79
C THR A 111 6.09 -5.68 -0.96
N GLU A 112 5.47 -4.58 -1.39
CA GLU A 112 4.03 -4.46 -1.51
C GLU A 112 3.58 -4.61 -2.96
N ILE A 113 2.48 -5.33 -3.14
CA ILE A 113 1.79 -5.48 -4.42
C ILE A 113 0.28 -5.29 -4.22
N ASP A 114 -0.33 -4.50 -5.09
CA ASP A 114 -1.77 -4.43 -5.25
C ASP A 114 -2.14 -5.34 -6.43
N VAL A 115 -2.96 -6.35 -6.18
CA VAL A 115 -3.26 -7.40 -7.16
C VAL A 115 -4.74 -7.52 -7.47
N ILE A 116 -5.03 -7.93 -8.71
CA ILE A 116 -6.38 -8.25 -9.21
C ILE A 116 -6.34 -9.56 -10.02
N ASP A 117 -7.51 -10.08 -10.36
CA ASP A 117 -7.64 -11.13 -11.37
C ASP A 117 -7.95 -10.51 -12.73
N ARG A 118 -6.99 -10.55 -13.64
CA ARG A 118 -7.16 -9.97 -14.97
C ARG A 118 -8.22 -10.71 -15.78
N ALA A 119 -8.36 -12.02 -15.60
CA ALA A 119 -9.31 -12.85 -16.31
C ALA A 119 -10.77 -12.58 -15.91
N ALA A 120 -11.00 -11.97 -14.74
CA ALA A 120 -12.34 -11.71 -14.21
C ALA A 120 -13.06 -10.52 -14.86
N VAL A 121 -12.37 -9.71 -15.67
CA VAL A 121 -12.90 -8.46 -16.22
C VAL A 121 -12.45 -8.22 -17.67
N PRO A 122 -13.22 -7.46 -18.48
CA PRO A 122 -12.79 -7.10 -19.83
C PRO A 122 -11.59 -6.16 -19.83
N GLN A 123 -10.90 -6.05 -20.97
CA GLN A 123 -9.66 -5.26 -21.11
C GLN A 123 -9.84 -3.76 -20.82
N ASP A 124 -11.03 -3.21 -21.03
CA ASP A 124 -11.37 -1.81 -20.80
C ASP A 124 -11.87 -1.54 -19.37
N TYR A 125 -11.93 -2.56 -18.52
CA TYR A 125 -12.32 -2.42 -17.12
C TYR A 125 -11.32 -1.52 -16.37
N ARG A 126 -11.85 -0.46 -15.76
CA ARG A 126 -11.07 0.45 -14.93
C ARG A 126 -11.08 -0.02 -13.49
N VAL A 127 -9.99 -0.65 -13.07
CA VAL A 127 -9.76 -1.04 -11.67
C VAL A 127 -9.80 0.20 -10.79
N ARG A 128 -10.60 0.16 -9.73
CA ARG A 128 -10.73 1.26 -8.77
C ARG A 128 -9.99 1.01 -7.47
N LEU A 129 -9.77 -0.26 -7.11
CA LEU A 129 -9.26 -0.67 -5.80
C LEU A 129 -10.14 -0.08 -4.69
N LEU A 130 -11.41 -0.52 -4.70
CA LEU A 130 -12.43 -0.15 -3.72
C LEU A 130 -13.14 -1.41 -3.20
N PRO A 131 -13.74 -1.38 -2.00
CA PRO A 131 -14.33 -2.57 -1.37
C PRO A 131 -15.28 -3.35 -2.27
N GLN A 132 -16.09 -2.67 -3.08
CA GLN A 132 -17.08 -3.26 -3.98
C GLN A 132 -16.47 -4.22 -5.02
N GLU A 133 -15.18 -4.09 -5.34
CA GLU A 133 -14.51 -4.98 -6.30
C GLU A 133 -14.13 -6.32 -5.64
N THR A 134 -14.07 -6.37 -4.30
CA THR A 134 -13.51 -7.49 -3.53
C THR A 134 -14.47 -8.13 -2.53
N GLU A 135 -15.54 -7.44 -2.14
CA GLU A 135 -16.61 -7.95 -1.27
C GLU A 135 -17.46 -9.03 -1.96
N PRO A 136 -18.26 -9.84 -1.24
CA PRO A 136 -19.15 -10.83 -1.86
C PRO A 136 -20.01 -10.23 -2.99
N GLY A 137 -19.86 -10.77 -4.20
CA GLY A 137 -20.50 -10.26 -5.42
C GLY A 137 -19.62 -9.31 -6.26
N GLY A 138 -18.49 -8.85 -5.73
CA GLY A 138 -17.46 -8.11 -6.44
C GLY A 138 -16.67 -8.98 -7.41
N VAL A 139 -16.20 -8.36 -8.50
CA VAL A 139 -15.54 -9.05 -9.63
C VAL A 139 -14.26 -9.79 -9.24
N PHE A 140 -13.50 -9.29 -8.25
CA PHE A 140 -12.25 -9.90 -7.78
C PHE A 140 -12.44 -10.73 -6.51
N HIS A 141 -13.64 -10.79 -5.93
CA HIS A 141 -13.92 -11.56 -4.71
C HIS A 141 -13.40 -13.01 -4.78
N PRO A 142 -13.60 -13.78 -5.87
CA PRO A 142 -13.07 -15.14 -5.97
C PRO A 142 -11.55 -15.23 -5.78
N LEU A 143 -10.79 -14.29 -6.35
CA LEU A 143 -9.34 -14.23 -6.15
C LEU A 143 -9.00 -13.93 -4.69
N HIS A 144 -9.70 -13.00 -4.03
CA HIS A 144 -9.40 -12.67 -2.64
C HIS A 144 -9.67 -13.83 -1.69
N CYS A 145 -10.75 -14.61 -1.92
CA CYS A 145 -10.98 -15.87 -1.19
C CYS A 145 -9.83 -16.86 -1.39
N TRP A 146 -9.31 -16.98 -2.61
CA TRP A 146 -8.16 -17.84 -2.85
C TRP A 146 -6.91 -17.32 -2.13
N LEU A 147 -6.63 -16.01 -2.20
CA LEU A 147 -5.48 -15.39 -1.53
C LEU A 147 -5.54 -15.59 0.00
N ASP A 148 -6.71 -15.42 0.62
CA ASP A 148 -6.90 -15.66 2.06
C ASP A 148 -6.44 -17.06 2.50
N GLY A 149 -6.63 -18.07 1.66
CA GLY A 149 -6.23 -19.45 1.94
C GLY A 149 -4.80 -19.84 1.53
N HIS A 150 -4.07 -18.98 0.81
CA HIS A 150 -2.83 -19.38 0.12
C HIS A 150 -1.65 -18.40 0.27
N MET A 151 -1.89 -17.09 0.40
CA MET A 151 -0.82 -16.08 0.32
C MET A 151 0.30 -16.27 1.35
N PHE A 152 -0.06 -16.75 2.55
CA PHE A 152 0.88 -16.98 3.66
C PHE A 152 1.95 -18.01 3.31
N ARG A 153 1.66 -18.97 2.41
CA ARG A 153 2.61 -20.00 1.97
C ARG A 153 3.81 -19.42 1.22
N TYR A 154 3.63 -18.24 0.65
CA TYR A 154 4.66 -17.49 -0.07
C TYR A 154 5.18 -16.31 0.76
N GLY A 155 4.82 -16.21 2.05
CA GLY A 155 5.27 -15.13 2.94
C GLY A 155 4.51 -13.80 2.77
N PHE A 156 3.41 -13.78 2.02
CA PHE A 156 2.55 -12.61 1.89
C PHE A 156 1.49 -12.55 3.00
N TYR A 157 1.10 -11.33 3.38
CA TYR A 157 -0.01 -11.05 4.28
C TYR A 157 -0.68 -9.71 3.93
N ARG A 158 -1.81 -9.39 4.57
CA ARG A 158 -2.50 -8.10 4.43
C ARG A 158 -2.22 -7.19 5.63
N PRO A 159 -1.42 -6.12 5.49
CA PRO A 159 -1.18 -5.17 6.59
C PRO A 159 -2.41 -4.31 6.90
N TYR A 160 -3.33 -4.15 5.94
CA TYR A 160 -4.58 -3.41 6.09
C TYR A 160 -5.79 -4.36 6.01
N ARG A 161 -5.81 -5.40 6.86
CA ARG A 161 -6.95 -6.35 6.93
C ARG A 161 -8.09 -5.79 7.76
N THR A 162 -7.76 -5.15 8.88
CA THR A 162 -8.71 -4.63 9.86
C THR A 162 -8.61 -3.11 9.92
N TYR A 163 -9.75 -2.42 9.98
CA TYR A 163 -9.71 -0.98 10.30
C TYR A 163 -9.35 -0.77 11.77
N ARG A 164 -8.16 -0.22 12.01
CA ARG A 164 -7.63 0.03 13.36
C ARG A 164 -7.65 1.52 13.75
N GLY A 165 -8.45 2.32 13.06
CA GLY A 165 -8.46 3.78 13.21
C GLY A 165 -7.43 4.50 12.34
N GLY A 166 -6.92 3.88 11.27
CA GLY A 166 -5.88 4.42 10.38
C GLY A 166 -6.25 4.26 8.91
N VAL A 167 -5.44 3.46 8.19
CA VAL A 167 -5.74 3.06 6.81
C VAL A 167 -7.00 2.17 6.79
N PHE A 168 -7.87 2.35 5.81
CA PHE A 168 -9.05 1.50 5.61
C PHE A 168 -8.64 0.11 5.10
N PRO A 169 -9.53 -0.90 5.19
CA PRO A 169 -9.21 -2.23 4.68
C PRO A 169 -8.94 -2.23 3.17
N GLU A 170 -7.83 -2.86 2.77
CA GLU A 170 -7.40 -2.97 1.36
C GLU A 170 -7.13 -4.44 0.97
N PRO A 171 -8.16 -5.23 0.59
CA PRO A 171 -7.99 -6.66 0.31
C PRO A 171 -7.02 -6.99 -0.85
N TRP A 172 -6.79 -6.05 -1.77
CA TRP A 172 -5.81 -6.15 -2.85
C TRP A 172 -4.36 -5.97 -2.43
N HIS A 173 -4.12 -5.33 -1.28
CA HIS A 173 -2.79 -4.92 -0.84
C HIS A 173 -2.09 -6.05 -0.07
N LEU A 174 -1.11 -6.67 -0.71
CA LEU A 174 -0.32 -7.77 -0.14
C LEU A 174 1.11 -7.28 0.17
N SER A 175 1.62 -7.67 1.34
CA SER A 175 2.96 -7.34 1.81
C SER A 175 3.80 -8.58 2.02
N TYR A 176 5.04 -8.60 1.50
CA TYR A 176 5.98 -9.69 1.74
C TYR A 176 6.67 -9.53 3.11
N ALA A 177 6.21 -10.32 4.09
CA ALA A 177 6.60 -10.20 5.50
C ALA A 177 8.11 -10.29 5.78
N PRO A 178 8.88 -11.21 5.16
CA PRO A 178 10.29 -11.40 5.50
C PRO A 178 11.16 -10.13 5.36
N VAL A 179 10.75 -9.20 4.49
CA VAL A 179 11.44 -7.92 4.29
C VAL A 179 10.65 -6.77 4.91
N SER A 180 9.32 -6.75 4.75
CA SER A 180 8.51 -5.59 5.12
C SER A 180 8.43 -5.37 6.63
N LEU A 181 8.56 -6.41 7.46
CA LEU A 181 8.59 -6.28 8.92
C LEU A 181 9.83 -5.50 9.38
N ARG A 182 11.01 -5.82 8.81
CA ARG A 182 12.25 -5.10 9.13
C ARG A 182 12.25 -3.67 8.58
N ALA A 183 11.64 -3.47 7.42
CA ALA A 183 11.47 -2.13 6.85
C ALA A 183 10.57 -1.26 7.75
N LEU A 184 9.46 -1.82 8.26
CA LEU A 184 8.57 -1.14 9.20
C LEU A 184 9.27 -0.80 10.53
N GLU A 185 10.11 -1.70 11.05
CA GLU A 185 10.91 -1.45 12.26
C GLU A 185 11.95 -0.34 12.05
N SER A 186 12.48 -0.20 10.83
CA SER A 186 13.56 0.75 10.52
C SER A 186 13.06 2.14 10.11
N LEU A 187 11.82 2.25 9.64
CA LEU A 187 11.22 3.54 9.31
C LEU A 187 10.76 4.22 10.60
N THR A 188 11.53 5.16 11.14
CA THR A 188 11.16 5.91 12.35
C THR A 188 10.44 7.24 12.02
N PRO A 189 9.79 7.91 13.00
CA PRO A 189 9.25 9.25 12.82
C PRO A 189 10.28 10.25 12.30
N GLU A 190 11.54 10.16 12.75
CA GLU A 190 12.63 11.06 12.36
C GLU A 190 13.00 10.87 10.88
N VAL A 191 13.19 9.62 10.44
CA VAL A 191 13.47 9.29 9.03
C VAL A 191 12.34 9.76 8.12
N PHE A 192 11.09 9.55 8.56
CA PHE A 192 9.91 10.02 7.85
C PHE A 192 9.82 11.56 7.81
N ALA A 193 10.05 12.23 8.93
CA ALA A 193 10.04 13.69 9.03
C ALA A 193 11.10 14.32 8.11
N GLU A 194 12.31 13.75 8.06
CA GLU A 194 13.39 14.24 7.22
C GLU A 194 13.01 14.18 5.73
N ALA A 195 12.48 13.04 5.28
CA ALA A 195 12.03 12.88 3.89
C ALA A 195 10.93 13.89 3.52
N LEU A 196 10.01 14.17 4.45
CA LEU A 196 8.97 15.18 4.26
C LEU A 196 9.50 16.61 4.28
N ALA A 197 10.42 16.95 5.20
CA ALA A 197 10.93 18.31 5.39
C ALA A 197 11.60 18.86 4.12
N THR A 198 12.30 18.01 3.37
CA THR A 198 12.98 18.38 2.13
C THR A 198 12.08 18.33 0.88
N SER A 199 10.81 17.97 1.03
CA SER A 199 9.88 17.77 -0.08
C SER A 199 8.97 18.98 -0.34
N SER A 200 8.20 18.93 -1.44
CA SER A 200 7.14 19.90 -1.76
C SER A 200 5.73 19.33 -1.60
N VAL A 201 5.57 18.26 -0.80
CA VAL A 201 4.28 17.59 -0.56
C VAL A 201 3.24 18.59 -0.08
N LEU A 202 2.04 18.57 -0.67
CA LEU A 202 0.95 19.43 -0.22
C LEU A 202 0.44 19.01 1.17
N GLY A 203 0.20 19.98 2.05
CA GLY A 203 -0.11 19.71 3.45
C GLY A 203 1.11 19.37 4.32
N ARG A 204 2.34 19.48 3.82
CA ARG A 204 3.60 19.20 4.54
C ARG A 204 3.66 19.83 5.93
N GLU A 205 3.26 21.09 6.09
CA GLU A 205 3.30 21.77 7.41
C GLU A 205 2.37 21.10 8.43
N ILE A 206 1.17 20.69 8.00
CA ILE A 206 0.21 19.94 8.83
C ILE A 206 0.77 18.55 9.16
N LEU A 207 1.39 17.90 8.18
CA LEU A 207 2.01 16.59 8.35
C LEU A 207 3.15 16.65 9.38
N LEU A 208 4.07 17.61 9.24
CA LEU A 208 5.21 17.79 10.16
C LEU A 208 4.75 18.17 11.56
N ALA A 209 3.78 19.07 11.69
CA ALA A 209 3.23 19.47 12.99
C ALA A 209 2.53 18.32 13.74
N ARG A 210 2.15 17.24 13.03
CA ARG A 210 1.44 16.08 13.58
C ARG A 210 2.20 14.77 13.35
N ILE A 211 3.51 14.82 13.12
CA ILE A 211 4.28 13.69 12.59
C ILE A 211 4.11 12.41 13.42
N ASP A 212 4.19 12.51 14.75
CA ASP A 212 4.04 11.36 15.66
C ASP A 212 2.63 10.77 15.64
N ALA A 213 1.61 11.61 15.48
CA ALA A 213 0.23 11.17 15.38
C ALA A 213 -0.03 10.47 14.04
N ILE A 214 0.49 11.03 12.94
CA ILE A 214 0.38 10.45 11.60
C ILE A 214 1.13 9.12 11.53
N TYR A 215 2.37 9.09 12.03
CA TYR A 215 3.18 7.89 12.08
C TYR A 215 2.48 6.77 12.86
N ARG A 216 2.02 7.06 14.07
CA ARG A 216 1.30 6.08 14.88
C ARG A 216 0.00 5.61 14.22
N ARG A 217 -0.76 6.50 13.59
CA ARG A 217 -2.09 6.20 13.06
C ARG A 217 -2.07 5.52 11.70
N TYR A 218 -1.18 5.92 10.79
CA TYR A 218 -1.20 5.52 9.39
C TYR A 218 0.02 4.71 8.93
N VAL A 219 1.09 4.62 9.73
CA VAL A 219 2.32 3.90 9.35
C VAL A 219 2.46 2.60 10.13
N VAL A 220 2.45 2.66 11.46
CA VAL A 220 2.72 1.48 12.33
C VAL A 220 1.49 0.80 12.89
N ASN A 221 0.28 1.31 12.62
CA ASN A 221 -0.98 0.74 13.07
C ASN A 221 -1.57 -0.19 11.99
N VAL A 222 -0.87 -1.30 11.77
CA VAL A 222 -1.17 -2.32 10.77
C VAL A 222 -1.37 -3.68 11.42
N ASP A 223 -2.06 -4.58 10.73
CA ASP A 223 -2.11 -5.99 11.12
C ASP A 223 -0.72 -6.64 10.98
N ALA A 224 -0.44 -7.64 11.81
CA ALA A 224 0.74 -8.49 11.69
C ALA A 224 0.43 -9.73 10.83
N PRO A 225 1.45 -10.38 10.24
CA PRO A 225 1.25 -11.69 9.59
C PRO A 225 0.68 -12.71 10.58
N ASP A 226 -0.25 -13.54 10.13
CA ASP A 226 -0.84 -14.59 10.97
C ASP A 226 0.27 -15.55 11.47
N GLY A 227 0.28 -15.83 12.78
CA GLY A 227 1.27 -16.72 13.41
C GLY A 227 2.58 -16.06 13.87
N ILE A 228 2.75 -14.74 13.68
CA ILE A 228 3.85 -13.97 14.27
C ILE A 228 3.26 -13.03 15.34
N ALA A 229 3.52 -13.32 16.62
CA ALA A 229 3.13 -12.41 17.70
C ALA A 229 3.80 -11.04 17.48
N PRO A 230 3.08 -9.91 17.68
CA PRO A 230 3.70 -8.60 17.59
C PRO A 230 4.85 -8.51 18.58
N ALA A 231 6.01 -7.99 18.15
CA ALA A 231 7.09 -7.66 19.04
C ALA A 231 6.54 -6.76 20.16
N ALA A 232 6.69 -7.19 21.41
CA ALA A 232 6.24 -6.43 22.57
C ALA A 232 6.87 -5.04 22.49
N ARG A 233 6.04 -4.02 22.29
CA ARG A 233 6.48 -2.62 22.32
C ARG A 233 6.72 -2.28 23.79
N ALA A 234 7.99 -2.10 24.16
CA ALA A 234 8.39 -1.45 25.41
C ALA A 234 8.28 0.07 25.25
#